data_AF-A0A946I4R5-F1
#
_entry.id   AF-A0A946I4R5-F1
#
_cell.length_a   1.000
_cell.length_b   1.000
_cell.length_c   1.000
_cell.angle_alpha   90.00
_cell.angle_beta   90.00
_cell.angle_gamma   90.00
#
_symmetry.space_group_name_H-M   'P 1'
#
loop_
_entity.id
_entity.type
_entity.pdbx_description
1 polymer ?
#
loop_
_entity_poly.entity_id
_entity_poly.type
_entity_poly.pdbx_seq_one_letter_code
_entity_poly.pdbx_strand_id
1 'polypeptide(L)' 'MSIKTLYGIFDDEELLLSSVKEIRSNNIEIEEVFSPFPIHGLDKALGLKETRMAITAFIYGCLGLSLGALMIYNIMIV' A
#
# COMPACT_ATOMS: atom_id res chain seq x y z
N MET A 1 24.20 10.37 16.23
CA MET A 1 23.06 9.85 17.01
C MET A 1 22.92 8.38 16.63
N SER A 2 23.13 7.43 17.55
CA SER A 2 23.03 6.00 17.24
C SER A 2 21.56 5.60 17.33
N ILE A 3 20.92 5.35 16.19
CA ILE A 3 19.57 4.79 16.16
C ILE A 3 19.69 3.31 16.58
N LYS A 4 18.94 2.91 17.61
CA LYS A 4 18.84 1.51 18.02
C LYS A 4 17.48 1.01 17.56
N THR A 5 17.50 0.09 16.60
CA THR A 5 16.29 -0.55 16.05
C THR A 5 16.12 -1.93 16.67
N LEU A 6 14.90 -2.26 17.09
CA LEU A 6 14.54 -3.58 17.61
C LEU A 6 13.94 -4.40 16.48
N TYR A 7 14.48 -5.59 16.23
CA TYR A 7 13.94 -6.53 15.25
C TYR A 7 13.30 -7.71 15.97
N GLY A 8 11.98 -7.87 15.83
CA GLY A 8 11.25 -9.05 16.27
C GLY A 8 11.17 -10.07 15.14
N ILE A 9 11.62 -11.30 15.39
CA ILE A 9 11.55 -12.41 14.44
C ILE A 9 10.43 -13.35 14.90
N PHE A 10 9.54 -13.70 13.97
CA PHE A 10 8.39 -14.56 14.24
C PHE A 10 8.42 -15.75 13.27
N ASP A 11 8.05 -16.93 13.78
CA ASP A 11 8.00 -18.17 13.01
C ASP A 11 6.62 -18.45 12.39
N ASP A 12 5.57 -17.78 12.90
CA ASP A 12 4.17 -18.00 12.53
C ASP A 12 3.45 -16.68 12.24
N GLU A 13 2.59 -16.68 11.22
CA GLU A 13 1.81 -15.50 10.80
C GLU A 13 0.74 -15.09 11.80
N GLU A 14 0.10 -16.03 12.50
CA GLU A 14 -0.95 -15.73 13.48
C GLU A 14 -0.37 -15.04 14.73
N LEU A 15 0.81 -15.50 15.15
CA LEU A 15 1.58 -14.88 16.25
C LEU A 15 2.06 -13.48 15.88
N LEU A 16 2.52 -13.29 14.63
CA LEU A 16 2.90 -11.98 14.14
C LEU A 16 1.70 -11.02 14.16
N LEU A 17 0.56 -11.45 13.63
CA LEU A 17 -0.62 -10.60 13.49
C LEU A 17 -1.26 -10.22 14.84
N SER A 18 -1.22 -11.12 15.83
CA SER A 18 -1.64 -10.83 17.21
C SER A 18 -0.67 -9.88 17.92
N SER A 19 0.64 -10.10 17.77
CA SER A 19 1.68 -9.23 18.33
C SER A 19 1.61 -7.80 17.78
N VAL A 20 1.40 -7.64 16.46
CA VAL A 20 1.23 -6.32 15.82
C VAL A 20 0.06 -5.55 16.42
N LYS A 21 -1.08 -6.22 16.67
CA LYS A 21 -2.25 -5.60 17.30
C LYS A 21 -1.96 -5.16 18.73
N GLU A 22 -1.24 -5.97 19.50
CA GLU A 22 -0.86 -5.65 20.88
C GLU A 22 0.13 -4.47 20.94
N ILE A 23 1.19 -4.49 20.14
CA ILE A 23 2.20 -3.42 20.06
C ILE A 23 1.53 -2.08 19.71
N ARG A 24 0.61 -2.10 18.73
CA ARG A 24 -0.17 -0.91 18.36
C ARG A 24 -1.11 -0.46 19.46
N SER A 25 -1.74 -1.38 20.19
CA SER A 25 -2.59 -1.04 21.35
C SER A 25 -1.80 -0.36 22.47
N ASN A 26 -0.50 -0.67 22.57
CA ASN A 26 0.43 -0.03 23.49
C ASN A 26 1.00 1.32 22.99
N ASN A 27 0.47 1.87 21.89
CA ASN A 27 0.93 3.11 21.24
C ASN A 27 2.42 3.09 20.84
N ILE A 28 2.96 1.92 20.53
CA ILE A 28 4.31 1.79 19.97
C ILE A 28 4.19 1.84 18.45
N GLU A 29 4.89 2.78 17.83
CA GLU A 29 4.92 2.92 16.37
C GLU A 29 5.82 1.84 15.77
N ILE A 30 5.27 1.06 14.83
CA ILE A 30 6.01 0.05 14.08
C ILE A 30 6.45 0.71 12.77
N GLU A 31 7.77 0.78 12.54
CA GLU A 31 8.30 1.37 11.31
C GLU A 31 7.98 0.50 10.09
N GLU A 32 8.40 -0.76 10.10
CA GLU A 32 8.23 -1.69 8.98
C GLU A 32 8.02 -3.13 9.44
N VAL A 33 7.31 -3.91 8.62
CA VAL A 33 7.13 -5.36 8.80
C VAL A 33 7.53 -6.05 7.50
N PHE A 34 8.45 -6.99 7.58
CA PHE A 34 8.91 -7.77 6.45
C PHE A 34 8.29 -9.17 6.48
N SER A 35 7.66 -9.57 5.38
CA SER A 35 7.09 -10.92 5.20
C SER A 35 7.45 -11.47 3.82
N PRO A 36 7.82 -12.75 3.70
CA PRO A 36 8.12 -13.37 2.40
C PRO A 36 6.88 -13.54 1.51
N PHE A 37 5.68 -13.41 2.07
CA PHE A 37 4.41 -13.49 1.36
C PHE A 37 3.37 -12.50 1.94
N PRO A 38 2.29 -12.18 1.19
CA PRO A 38 1.24 -11.30 1.69
C PRO A 38 0.41 -11.96 2.81
N ILE A 39 0.48 -11.41 4.02
CA ILE A 39 -0.35 -11.86 5.15
C ILE A 39 -1.69 -11.13 5.12
N HIS A 40 -2.79 -11.88 5.14
CA HIS A 40 -4.12 -11.29 5.06
C HIS A 40 -4.47 -10.49 6.32
N GLY A 41 -4.88 -9.23 6.11
CA GLY A 41 -5.31 -8.35 7.21
C GLY A 41 -4.17 -7.66 7.96
N LEU A 42 -2.91 -7.89 7.57
CA LEU A 42 -1.75 -7.19 8.14
C LEU A 42 -1.88 -5.66 7.96
N ASP A 43 -2.31 -5.21 6.78
CA ASP A 43 -2.51 -3.78 6.48
C ASP A 43 -3.49 -3.12 7.45
N LYS A 44 -4.58 -3.83 7.80
CA LYS A 44 -5.58 -3.37 8.76
C LYS A 44 -5.05 -3.38 10.18
N ALA A 45 -4.28 -4.41 10.55
CA ALA A 45 -3.63 -4.51 11.85
C ALA A 45 -2.62 -3.37 12.07
N LEU A 46 -1.81 -3.06 11.05
CA LEU A 46 -0.89 -1.92 11.02
C LEU A 46 -1.62 -0.58 10.95
N GLY A 47 -2.84 -0.55 10.39
CA GLY A 47 -3.62 0.67 10.26
C GLY A 47 -3.16 1.55 9.09
N LEU A 48 -2.60 0.93 8.06
CA LEU A 48 -2.18 1.62 6.86
C LEU A 48 -3.41 2.22 6.16
N LYS A 49 -3.25 3.44 5.64
CA LYS A 49 -4.28 4.08 4.82
C LYS A 49 -4.33 3.39 3.46
N GLU A 50 -5.53 3.29 2.89
CA GLU A 50 -5.71 2.78 1.54
C GLU A 50 -4.88 3.59 0.54
N THR A 51 -4.25 2.89 -0.41
CA THR A 51 -3.42 3.54 -1.42
C THR A 51 -4.31 4.24 -2.45
N ARG A 52 -3.86 5.41 -2.94
CA ARG A 52 -4.57 6.20 -3.96
C ARG A 52 -4.23 5.77 -5.39
N MET A 53 -3.67 4.57 -5.55
CA MET A 53 -3.20 4.03 -6.83
C MET A 53 -4.36 3.77 -7.81
N ALA A 54 -5.50 3.31 -7.31
CA ALA A 54 -6.67 3.09 -8.16
C ALA A 54 -7.21 4.39 -8.79
N ILE A 55 -7.28 5.47 -7.99
CA ILE A 55 -7.78 6.77 -8.44
C ILE A 55 -6.85 7.36 -9.52
N THR A 56 -5.53 7.28 -9.30
CA THR A 56 -4.54 7.78 -10.26
C THR A 56 -4.56 6.97 -11.56
N ALA A 57 -4.64 5.64 -11.47
CA ALA A 57 -4.79 4.77 -12.64
C ALA A 57 -6.05 5.12 -13.46
N PHE A 58 -7.18 5.39 -12.80
CA PHE A 58 -8.41 5.79 -13.48
C PHE A 58 -8.25 7.13 -14.22
N ILE A 59 -7.66 8.15 -13.57
CA ILE A 59 -7.40 9.45 -14.19
C ILE A 59 -6.48 9.30 -15.41
N TYR A 60 -5.43 8.49 -15.31
CA TYR A 60 -4.53 8.23 -16.44
C TYR A 60 -5.24 7.49 -17.58
N GLY A 61 -6.16 6.57 -17.28
CA GLY A 61 -7.03 5.94 -18.27
C GLY A 61 -7.91 6.95 -19.01
N CYS A 62 -8.58 7.85 -18.29
CA CYS A 62 -9.41 8.91 -18.89
C CYS A 62 -8.58 9.87 -19.75
N LEU A 63 -7.38 10.24 -19.31
CA LEU A 63 -6.46 11.09 -20.08
C LEU A 63 -6.03 10.41 -21.38
N GLY A 64 -5.66 9.13 -21.31
CA GLY A 64 -5.31 8.34 -22.49
C GLY A 64 -6.46 8.23 -23.49
N LEU A 65 -7.67 7.94 -23.01
CA LEU A 65 -8.88 7.90 -23.84
C LEU A 65 -9.16 9.25 -24.51
N SER A 66 -9.10 10.35 -23.75
CA SER A 66 -9.38 11.69 -24.23
C SER A 66 -8.38 12.12 -25.30
N LEU A 67 -7.09 11.86 -25.06
CA LEU A 67 -6.03 12.17 -26.01
C LEU A 67 -6.15 11.33 -27.30
N GLY A 68 -6.44 10.04 -27.18
CA GLY A 68 -6.67 9.15 -28.31
C GLY A 68 -7.88 9.57 -29.15
N ALA A 69 -9.00 9.90 -28.51
CA ALA A 69 -10.19 10.39 -29.18
C ALA A 69 -9.94 11.72 -29.91
N LEU A 70 -9.21 12.65 -29.28
CA LEU A 70 -8.82 13.91 -29.89
C LEU A 70 -7.91 13.71 -31.10
N MET A 71 -6.96 12.77 -31.03
CA MET A 71 -6.10 12.43 -32.17
C MET A 71 -6.92 11.91 -33.36
N ILE A 72 -7.82 10.95 -33.14
CA ILE A 72 -8.68 10.39 -34.18
C ILE A 72 -9.56 11.48 -34.81
N TYR A 73 -10.17 12.34 -33.98
CA TYR A 73 -11.00 13.45 -34.45
C TYR A 73 -10.24 14.41 -35.37
N ASN A 74 -9.01 14.79 -35.01
CA ASN A 74 -8.18 15.68 -35.86
C ASN A 74 -7.77 15.01 -37.17
N ILE A 75 -7.46 13.70 -37.17
CA ILE A 75 -7.15 12.96 -38.41
C ILE A 75 -8.37 12.86 -39.33
N MET A 76 -9.59 12.79 -38.79
CA MET A 76 -10.81 12.65 -39.58
C MET A 76 -11.32 13.98 -40.19
N ILE A 77 -10.96 15.12 -39.60
CA ILE A 77 -11.42 16.44 -40.05
C ILE A 77 -10.48 17.08 -41.07
N VAL A 78 -9.19 16.74 -41.01
CA VAL A 78 -8.21 17.07 -42.06
C VAL A 78 -8.36 16.08 -43.21
#